data_AF-A0A081P4Y2-F1
#
_entry.id   AF-A0A081P4Y2-F1
#
_cell.length_a   1.000
_cell.length_b   1.000
_cell.length_c   1.000
_cell.angle_alpha   90.00
_cell.angle_beta   90.00
_cell.angle_gamma   90.00
#
_symmetry.space_group_name_H-M   'P 1'
#
loop_
_entity.id
_entity.type
_entity.pdbx_description
1 polymer ?
#
loop_
_entity_poly.entity_id
_entity_poly.type
_entity_poly.pdbx_seq_one_letter_code
_entity_poly.pdbx_strand_id
1 'polypeptide(L)'
;MTYDAIYWLMLGAGFVVTGLVGIMMMWKTEKLLLSFLAGTAVNIVLTAGAVWWWSSAFAGSEQQFSRMFGLFGLGVSFANNEVLLFFAQLIMKKKIGGDPASEADA
;
A
#
# COMPACT_ATOMS: atom_id res chain seq x y z
N MET A 1 23.09 -6.70 5.72
CA MET A 1 22.08 -5.67 6.04
C MET A 1 21.41 -6.05 7.35
N THR A 2 21.14 -5.09 8.24
CA THR A 2 20.37 -5.34 9.47
C THR A 2 18.92 -5.70 9.12
N TYR A 3 18.25 -6.49 9.97
CA TYR A 3 16.82 -6.84 9.79
C TYR A 3 15.94 -5.60 9.60
N ASP A 4 16.30 -4.49 10.26
CA ASP A 4 15.65 -3.19 10.12
C ASP A 4 15.68 -2.67 8.68
N ALA A 5 16.81 -2.81 7.98
CA ALA A 5 16.93 -2.34 6.60
C ALA A 5 16.01 -3.13 5.65
N ILE A 6 15.88 -4.45 5.87
CA ILE A 6 14.97 -5.29 5.07
C ILE A 6 13.52 -4.92 5.39
N TYR A 7 13.20 -4.66 6.66
CA TYR A 7 11.87 -4.21 7.09
C TYR A 7 11.45 -2.91 6.39
N TRP A 8 12.30 -1.89 6.41
CA TRP A 8 12.03 -0.63 5.73
C TRP A 8 11.93 -0.78 4.22
N LEU A 9 12.74 -1.66 3.63
CA LEU A 9 12.68 -1.95 2.20
C LEU A 9 11.35 -2.61 1.81
N MET A 10 10.85 -3.55 2.61
CA MET A 10 9.54 -4.17 2.37
C MET A 10 8.39 -3.16 2.53
N LEU A 11 8.44 -2.29 3.54
CA LEU A 11 7.45 -1.22 3.71
C LEU A 11 7.42 -0.27 2.51
N GLY A 12 8.60 0.20 2.10
CA GLY A 12 8.75 1.08 0.94
C GLY A 12 8.29 0.42 -0.35
N ALA A 13 8.70 -0.83 -0.60
CA ALA A 13 8.28 -1.59 -1.77
C ALA A 13 6.77 -1.85 -1.76
N GLY A 14 6.20 -2.21 -0.60
CA GLY A 14 4.76 -2.37 -0.39
C GLY A 14 3.98 -1.12 -0.80
N PHE A 15 4.41 0.05 -0.33
CA PHE A 15 3.79 1.33 -0.67
C PHE A 15 3.93 1.66 -2.17
N VAL A 16 5.15 1.63 -2.71
CA VAL A 16 5.42 2.06 -4.09
C VAL A 16 4.74 1.14 -5.10
N VAL A 17 4.87 -0.17 -4.95
CA VAL A 17 4.33 -1.13 -5.93
C VAL A 17 2.80 -1.15 -5.90
N THR A 18 2.19 -1.09 -4.71
CA THR A 18 0.73 -0.95 -4.56
C THR A 18 0.21 0.31 -5.24
N GLY A 19 0.85 1.46 -4.97
CA GLY A 19 0.48 2.73 -5.57
C GLY A 19 0.60 2.72 -7.09
N LEU A 20 1.72 2.23 -7.62
CA LEU A 20 1.95 2.14 -9.06
C LEU A 20 0.89 1.28 -9.76
N VAL A 21 0.58 0.10 -9.23
CA VAL A 21 -0.43 -0.78 -9.83
C VAL A 21 -1.81 -0.14 -9.78
N GLY A 22 -2.21 0.43 -8.64
CA GLY A 22 -3.50 1.08 -8.50
C GLY A 22 -3.65 2.33 -9.39
N ILE A 23 -2.60 3.12 -9.56
CA ILE A 23 -2.57 4.29 -10.47
C ILE A 23 -2.64 3.83 -11.93
N MET A 24 -1.81 2.85 -12.33
CA MET A 24 -1.81 2.33 -13.70
C MET A 24 -3.17 1.72 -14.09
N MET A 25 -3.81 1.00 -13.18
CA MET A 25 -5.15 0.45 -13.41
C MET A 25 -6.21 1.55 -13.52
N MET A 26 -6.07 2.63 -12.74
CA MET A 26 -6.97 3.78 -12.82
C MET A 26 -6.86 4.49 -14.16
N TRP A 27 -5.64 4.66 -14.69
CA TRP A 27 -5.44 5.23 -16.03
C TRP A 27 -5.99 4.37 -17.16
N LYS A 28 -5.97 3.04 -17.02
CA LYS A 28 -6.44 2.13 -18.08
C LYS A 28 -7.94 1.88 -18.05
N THR A 29 -8.51 1.78 -16.86
CA THR A 29 -9.90 1.33 -16.69
C THR A 29 -10.87 2.46 -16.37
N GLU A 30 -10.37 3.58 -15.83
CA GLU A 30 -11.14 4.72 -15.29
C GLU A 30 -12.16 4.33 -14.20
N LYS A 31 -12.12 3.07 -13.77
CA LYS A 31 -13.03 2.46 -12.80
C LYS A 31 -12.33 2.42 -11.45
N LEU A 32 -12.77 3.29 -10.54
CA LEU A 32 -12.21 3.40 -9.20
C LEU A 32 -12.24 2.07 -8.45
N LEU A 33 -13.37 1.35 -8.45
CA LEU A 33 -13.47 0.10 -7.69
C LEU A 33 -12.51 -0.97 -8.22
N LEU A 34 -12.40 -1.15 -9.54
CA LEU A 34 -11.49 -2.14 -10.12
C LEU A 34 -10.02 -1.78 -9.87
N SER A 35 -9.71 -0.50 -9.95
CA SER A 35 -8.36 -0.01 -9.73
C SER A 35 -7.95 -0.13 -8.27
N PHE A 36 -8.89 0.13 -7.35
CA PHE A 36 -8.70 -0.04 -5.91
C PHE A 36 -8.44 -1.50 -5.59
N LEU A 37 -9.33 -2.41 -6.04
CA LEU A 37 -9.17 -3.85 -5.84
C LEU A 37 -7.85 -4.38 -6.39
N ALA A 38 -7.39 -3.88 -7.54
CA ALA A 38 -6.11 -4.28 -8.11
C ALA A 38 -4.92 -3.84 -7.24
N GLY A 39 -4.94 -2.60 -6.71
CA GLY A 39 -3.92 -2.14 -5.77
C GLY A 39 -3.98 -2.89 -4.43
N THR A 40 -5.17 -3.05 -3.86
CA THR A 40 -5.39 -3.82 -2.62
C THR A 40 -4.89 -5.26 -2.75
N ALA A 41 -5.14 -5.93 -3.87
CA ALA A 41 -4.65 -7.28 -4.11
C ALA A 41 -3.11 -7.35 -4.06
N VAL A 42 -2.43 -6.38 -4.65
CA VAL A 42 -0.97 -6.28 -4.59
C VAL A 42 -0.47 -5.99 -3.18
N ASN A 43 -1.14 -5.06 -2.47
CA ASN A 43 -0.81 -4.74 -1.08
C ASN A 43 -0.95 -5.96 -0.17
N ILE A 44 -2.00 -6.77 -0.36
CA ILE A 44 -2.21 -8.03 0.37
C ILE A 44 -1.05 -9.00 0.11
N VAL A 45 -0.67 -9.22 -1.15
CA VAL A 45 0.41 -10.16 -1.50
C VAL A 45 1.74 -9.73 -0.88
N LEU A 46 2.09 -8.45 -1.00
CA LEU A 46 3.34 -7.91 -0.46
C LEU A 46 3.35 -7.94 1.07
N THR A 47 2.25 -7.54 1.71
CA THR A 47 2.11 -7.56 3.18
C THR A 47 2.13 -8.99 3.71
N ALA A 48 1.45 -9.94 3.07
CA ALA A 48 1.46 -11.33 3.47
C ALA A 48 2.88 -11.93 3.38
N GLY A 49 3.61 -11.62 2.30
CA GLY A 49 5.02 -12.00 2.15
C GLY A 49 5.90 -11.41 3.25
N ALA A 50 5.72 -10.12 3.56
CA ALA A 50 6.47 -9.44 4.62
C ALA A 50 6.14 -10.00 6.03
N VAL A 51 4.87 -10.28 6.30
CA VAL A 51 4.41 -10.91 7.54
C VAL A 51 5.02 -12.30 7.70
N TRP A 52 4.98 -13.12 6.64
CA TRP A 52 5.58 -14.46 6.67
C TRP A 52 7.08 -14.40 6.91
N TRP A 53 7.79 -13.51 6.22
CA TRP A 53 9.23 -13.33 6.41
C TRP A 53 9.54 -12.82 7.83
N TRP A 54 8.84 -11.81 8.33
CA TRP A 54 9.08 -11.27 9.68
C TRP A 54 8.80 -12.30 10.77
N SER A 55 7.71 -13.06 10.63
CA SER A 55 7.35 -14.11 11.58
C SER A 55 8.39 -15.23 11.62
N SER A 56 8.95 -15.60 10.47
CA SER A 56 10.00 -16.63 10.38
C SER A 56 11.36 -16.14 10.88
N ALA A 57 11.72 -14.87 10.63
CA ALA A 57 12.97 -14.27 11.10
C ALA A 57 13.03 -14.14 12.63
N PHE A 58 11.88 -13.93 13.29
CA PHE A 58 11.77 -13.74 14.75
C PHE A 58 11.02 -14.88 15.46
N ALA A 59 11.27 -16.14 15.07
CA ALA A 59 10.53 -17.30 15.58
C ALA A 59 10.85 -17.70 17.04
N GLY A 60 11.98 -17.22 17.60
CA GLY A 60 12.42 -17.57 18.96
C GLY A 60 11.57 -16.96 20.07
N SER A 61 11.46 -17.64 21.21
CA SER A 61 10.69 -17.18 22.39
C SER A 61 11.22 -15.87 22.99
N GLU A 62 12.54 -15.66 22.97
CA GLU A 62 13.16 -14.41 23.45
C GLU A 62 12.89 -13.20 22.56
N GLN A 63 12.41 -13.42 21.33
CA GLN A 63 12.20 -12.38 20.32
C GLN A 63 10.71 -12.02 20.13
N GLN A 64 9.84 -12.50 21.02
CA GLN A 64 8.39 -12.35 20.89
C GLN A 64 7.94 -10.89 20.79
N PHE A 65 8.58 -9.98 21.55
CA PHE A 65 8.27 -8.54 21.49
C PHE A 65 8.58 -7.97 20.11
N SER A 66 9.80 -8.17 19.59
CA SER A 66 10.20 -7.69 18.26
C SER A 66 9.33 -8.27 17.15
N ARG A 67 8.95 -9.55 17.26
CA ARG A 67 8.00 -10.19 16.34
C ARG A 67 6.67 -9.44 16.34
N MET A 68 6.03 -9.28 17.50
CA MET A 68 4.72 -8.62 17.59
C MET A 68 4.76 -7.16 17.15
N PHE A 69 5.80 -6.42 17.54
CA PHE A 69 5.96 -5.02 17.19
C PHE A 69 6.08 -4.81 15.68
N GLY A 70 6.93 -5.61 15.00
CA GLY A 70 7.04 -5.51 13.55
C GLY A 70 5.80 -5.99 12.80
N LEU A 71 5.10 -7.04 13.28
CA LEU A 71 3.82 -7.45 12.70
C LEU A 71 2.75 -6.35 12.83
N PHE A 72 2.69 -5.69 13.99
CA PHE A 72 1.80 -4.56 14.20
C PHE A 72 2.14 -3.41 13.24
N GLY A 73 3.43 -3.08 13.09
CA GLY A 73 3.88 -2.05 12.14
C GLY A 73 3.52 -2.37 10.69
N LEU A 74 3.66 -3.63 10.26
CA LEU A 74 3.20 -4.09 8.94
C LEU A 74 1.68 -3.93 8.78
N GLY A 75 0.90 -4.23 9.83
CA GLY A 75 -0.54 -4.04 9.85
C GLY A 75 -0.95 -2.57 9.70
N VAL A 76 -0.30 -1.67 10.44
CA VAL A 76 -0.51 -0.22 10.32
C VAL A 76 -0.15 0.26 8.91
N SER A 77 0.98 -0.20 8.36
CA SER A 77 1.38 0.16 7.01
C SER A 77 0.38 -0.32 5.96
N PHE A 78 -0.15 -1.53 6.10
CA PHE A 78 -1.17 -2.06 5.18
C PHE A 78 -2.39 -1.14 5.14
N ALA A 79 -2.95 -0.80 6.30
CA ALA A 79 -4.10 0.10 6.40
C ALA A 79 -3.81 1.50 5.83
N ASN A 80 -2.63 2.06 6.13
CA ASN A 80 -2.21 3.35 5.58
C ASN A 80 -2.13 3.33 4.05
N ASN A 81 -1.56 2.26 3.48
CA ASN A 81 -1.48 2.10 2.02
C ASN A 81 -2.87 2.06 1.38
N GLU A 82 -3.84 1.36 1.98
CA GLU A 82 -5.22 1.32 1.47
C GLU A 82 -5.88 2.70 1.48
N VAL A 83 -5.74 3.44 2.58
CA VAL A 83 -6.30 4.79 2.71
C VAL A 83 -5.69 5.72 1.66
N LEU A 84 -4.37 5.74 1.54
CA LEU A 84 -3.66 6.59 0.57
C LEU A 84 -4.02 6.22 -0.87
N LEU A 85 -4.09 4.91 -1.17
CA LEU A 85 -4.48 4.42 -2.49
C LEU A 85 -5.90 4.88 -2.86
N PHE A 86 -6.85 4.71 -1.94
CA PHE A 86 -8.24 5.11 -2.14
C PHE A 86 -8.36 6.60 -2.44
N PHE A 87 -7.73 7.46 -1.63
CA PHE A 87 -7.73 8.91 -1.85
C PHE A 87 -7.03 9.31 -3.15
N ALA A 88 -5.90 8.69 -3.49
CA ALA A 88 -5.22 8.94 -4.75
C ALA A 88 -6.13 8.63 -5.95
N GLN A 89 -6.83 7.50 -5.93
CA GLN A 89 -7.74 7.10 -7.00
C GLN A 89 -9.00 7.96 -7.07
N LEU A 90 -9.53 8.44 -5.93
CA LEU A 90 -10.63 9.41 -5.90
C LEU A 90 -10.22 10.72 -6.59
N ILE A 91 -9.05 11.26 -6.25
CA ILE A 91 -8.52 12.50 -6.86
C ILE A 91 -8.32 12.30 -8.36
N MET A 92 -7.73 11.17 -8.77
CA MET A 92 -7.56 10.84 -10.18
C MET A 92 -8.90 10.71 -10.90
N LYS A 93 -9.90 10.05 -10.30
CA LYS A 93 -11.24 9.92 -10.90
C LYS A 93 -11.88 11.28 -11.14
N LYS A 94 -11.77 12.21 -10.19
CA LYS A 94 -12.26 13.58 -10.37
C LYS A 94 -11.58 14.28 -11.54
N LYS A 95 -10.26 14.10 -11.68
CA LYS A 95 -9.47 14.68 -12.77
C LYS A 95 -9.77 14.07 -14.15
N ILE A 96 -10.01 12.76 -14.22
CA ILE A 96 -10.32 12.03 -15.46
C ILE A 96 -11.79 12.26 -15.87
N GLY A 97 -12.70 12.28 -14.90
CA GLY A 97 -14.14 12.42 -15.11
C GLY A 97 -14.59 13.80 -15.59
N GLY A 98 -13.67 14.77 -15.74
CA GLY A 98 -13.95 16.05 -16.38
C GLY A 98 -14.95 16.92 -15.62
N ASP A 99 -14.71 17.22 -14.34
CA ASP A 99 -15.25 18.46 -13.81
C ASP A 99 -14.67 19.61 -14.66
N PRO A 100 -15.49 20.46 -15.31
CA PRO A 100 -14.97 21.64 -15.97
C PRO A 100 -14.18 22.45 -14.93
N ALA A 101 -13.05 23.01 -15.37
CA ALA A 101 -12.26 23.91 -14.54
C ALA A 101 -13.21 24.90 -13.86
N SER A 102 -13.15 24.97 -12.53
CA SER A 102 -13.90 25.96 -11.77
C SER A 102 -13.63 27.32 -12.39
N GLU A 103 -14.67 28.05 -12.80
CA GLU A 103 -14.61 29.42 -13.38
C GLU A 103 -13.94 30.45 -12.45
N ALA A 104 -13.41 30.03 -11.30
CA ALA A 104 -12.66 30.85 -10.36
C ALA A 104 -11.20 31.13 -10.78
N ASP A 105 -10.70 30.50 -11.85
CA ASP A 105 -9.31 30.65 -12.33
C ASP A 105 -9.19 31.36 -13.71
N ALA A 106 -10.25 32.05 -14.19
CA ALA A 106 -10.25 32.81 -15.45
C ALA A 106 -10.33 34.33 -15.24
#